data_AF-A0A1Q7AG52-F1
#
_entry.id   AF-A0A1Q7AG52-F1
#
_cell.length_a   1.000
_cell.length_b   1.000
_cell.length_c   1.000
_cell.angle_alpha   90.00
_cell.angle_beta   90.00
_cell.angle_gamma   90.00
#
_symmetry.space_group_name_H-M   'P 1'
#
loop_
_entity.id
_entity.type
_entity.pdbx_description
1 polymer ?
#
loop_
_entity_poly.entity_id
_entity_poly.type
_entity_poly.pdbx_seq_one_letter_code
_entity_poly.pdbx_strand_id
1 'polypeptide(L)'
;MRTRAARTCRSRACPFDKSHEGLAGEGLHPTSKGKRVKFSGTQRTVIDGPFAETKELIAGYWLWQARSMDEAVEWLKRAPFDGGTEVEIRQVFETADFGDEFTPELRRQEETIRAQAAAKK
;
A
#
# COMPACT_ATOMS: atom_id res chain seq x y z
N MET A 1 30.31 -5.87 -4.20
CA MET A 1 29.88 -5.53 -2.83
C MET A 1 28.35 -5.48 -2.82
N ARG A 2 27.68 -6.53 -2.31
CA ARG A 2 26.21 -6.66 -2.31
C ARG A 2 25.76 -6.90 -0.87
N THR A 3 25.16 -5.89 -0.27
CA THR A 3 24.49 -6.04 1.03
C THR A 3 23.06 -6.49 0.75
N ARG A 4 22.81 -7.80 0.81
CA ARG A 4 21.45 -8.34 0.96
C ARG A 4 21.03 -8.14 2.40
N ALA A 5 20.13 -7.18 2.63
CA ALA A 5 19.40 -7.08 3.90
C ALA A 5 18.01 -6.49 3.62
N ALA A 6 17.17 -7.30 3.01
CA ALA A 6 15.77 -7.35 3.37
C ALA A 6 15.54 -8.82 3.66
N ARG A 7 15.32 -9.17 4.93
CA ARG A 7 14.66 -10.43 5.27
C ARG A 7 13.24 -10.25 4.74
N THR A 8 13.10 -10.38 3.43
CA THR A 8 11.83 -10.42 2.73
C THR A 8 11.08 -11.56 3.39
N CYS A 9 9.82 -11.33 3.72
CA CYS A 9 8.84 -12.36 4.02
C CYS A 9 8.68 -13.24 2.75
N ARG A 10 9.73 -14.00 2.43
CA ARG A 10 9.88 -14.94 1.29
C ARG A 10 10.07 -16.37 1.81
N SER A 11 10.14 -16.57 3.13
CA SER A 11 9.86 -17.89 3.70
C SER A 11 8.41 -18.25 3.39
N ARG A 12 8.11 -19.53 3.18
CA ARG A 12 6.75 -20.11 3.05
C ARG A 12 5.77 -19.76 4.21
N ALA A 13 6.21 -18.94 5.15
CA ALA A 13 5.46 -18.35 6.26
C ALA A 13 4.85 -16.97 5.94
N CYS A 14 5.05 -16.41 4.74
CA CYS A 14 4.24 -15.28 4.30
C CYS A 14 2.86 -15.83 3.88
N PRO A 15 1.75 -15.43 4.54
CA PRO A 15 0.45 -16.06 4.30
C PRO A 15 -0.07 -15.87 2.86
N PHE A 16 0.52 -14.93 2.10
CA PHE A 16 0.09 -14.43 0.78
C PHE A 16 0.35 -15.33 -0.44
N ASP A 17 0.87 -16.55 -0.28
CA ASP A 17 1.44 -17.29 -1.43
C ASP A 17 0.41 -18.02 -2.32
N LYS A 18 -0.80 -18.40 -1.87
CA LYS A 18 -1.59 -19.41 -2.65
C LYS A 18 -3.10 -19.30 -2.78
N SER A 19 -3.78 -18.39 -2.09
CA SER A 19 -5.27 -18.39 -2.09
C SER A 19 -5.93 -17.04 -2.27
N HIS A 20 -5.17 -15.96 -2.26
CA HIS A 20 -5.63 -14.61 -2.61
C HIS A 20 -4.61 -14.03 -3.60
N GLU A 21 -5.10 -13.42 -4.67
CA GLU A 21 -4.26 -12.81 -5.70
C GLU A 21 -3.58 -11.57 -5.10
N GLY A 22 -2.36 -11.77 -4.58
CA GLY A 22 -1.52 -10.71 -4.05
C GLY A 22 -1.10 -9.77 -5.18
N LEU A 23 -1.56 -8.53 -5.13
CA LEU A 23 -1.28 -7.51 -6.15
C LEU A 23 0.07 -6.81 -5.88
N ALA A 24 0.37 -6.53 -4.62
CA ALA A 24 1.63 -5.96 -4.19
C ALA A 24 1.85 -6.18 -2.69
N GLY A 25 3.11 -6.14 -2.23
CA GLY A 25 3.40 -6.15 -0.80
C GLY A 25 4.87 -5.86 -0.56
N GLU A 26 5.16 -4.79 0.16
CA GLU A 26 6.53 -4.34 0.38
C GLU A 26 6.72 -3.83 1.82
N GLY A 27 7.88 -4.17 2.39
CA GLY A 27 8.33 -3.60 3.66
C GLY A 27 8.99 -2.25 3.44
N LEU A 28 8.66 -1.27 4.27
CA LEU A 28 9.26 0.06 4.20
C LEU A 28 10.53 0.14 5.05
N HIS A 29 11.50 0.91 4.59
CA HIS A 29 12.65 1.27 5.42
C HIS A 29 12.22 2.13 6.63
N PRO A 30 13.02 2.15 7.72
CA PRO A 30 12.73 3.01 8.87
C PRO A 30 12.50 4.46 8.45
N THR A 31 11.52 5.11 9.06
CA THR A 31 11.12 6.50 8.76
C THR A 31 12.27 7.51 8.90
N SER A 32 13.31 7.19 9.68
CA SER A 32 14.55 7.99 9.78
C SER A 32 15.32 8.11 8.45
N LYS A 33 15.08 7.19 7.51
CA LYS A 33 15.62 7.23 6.14
C LYS A 33 14.63 7.80 5.12
N GLY A 34 13.44 8.20 5.57
CA GLY A 34 12.39 8.76 4.74
C GLY A 34 12.58 10.26 4.49
N LYS A 35 11.93 10.75 3.44
CA LYS A 35 11.74 12.17 3.15
C LYS A 35 10.24 12.42 3.06
N ARG A 36 9.77 13.56 3.56
CA ARG A 36 8.38 14.01 3.46
C ARG A 36 8.32 15.25 2.60
N VAL A 37 7.30 15.36 1.76
CA VAL A 37 7.07 16.57 0.97
C VAL A 37 5.75 17.18 1.42
N LYS A 38 5.82 18.36 2.05
CA LYS A 38 4.64 19.13 2.42
C LYS A 38 4.25 20.04 1.26
N PHE A 39 3.02 19.90 0.79
CA PHE A 39 2.42 20.76 -0.23
C PHE A 39 1.61 21.85 0.45
N SER A 40 1.87 23.11 0.11
CA SER A 40 1.14 24.28 0.60
C SER A 40 0.91 25.24 -0.55
N GLY A 41 -0.22 25.12 -1.23
CA GLY A 41 -0.48 25.81 -2.50
C GLY A 41 0.57 25.43 -3.56
N THR A 42 1.31 26.43 -4.05
CA THR A 42 2.41 26.24 -5.00
C THR A 42 3.75 25.89 -4.34
N GLN A 43 3.83 25.88 -3.01
CA GLN A 43 5.07 25.57 -2.30
C GLN A 43 5.20 24.07 -2.03
N ARG A 44 6.41 23.54 -2.22
CA ARG A 44 6.79 22.16 -1.91
C ARG A 44 7.98 22.19 -0.98
N THR A 45 7.77 21.78 0.27
CA THR A 45 8.83 21.76 1.29
C THR A 45 9.24 20.32 1.56
N VAL A 46 10.51 20.01 1.35
CA VAL A 46 11.08 18.70 1.67
C VAL A 46 11.54 18.71 3.13
N ILE A 47 11.11 17.72 3.89
CA ILE A 47 11.40 17.57 5.31
C ILE A 47 12.00 16.19 5.52
N ASP A 48 13.16 16.14 6.15
CA ASP A 48 13.81 14.89 6.50
C ASP A 48 13.04 14.18 7.63
N GLY A 49 12.95 12.85 7.56
CA GLY A 49 12.25 12.05 8.57
C GLY A 49 12.94 12.05 9.94
N PRO A 50 12.28 11.59 11.01
CA PRO A 50 10.97 10.95 11.07
C PRO A 50 9.78 11.94 11.09
N PHE A 51 8.55 11.42 11.11
CA PHE A 51 7.38 12.24 11.47
C PHE A 51 7.53 12.74 12.91
N ALA A 52 7.26 14.03 13.12
CA ALA A 52 7.44 14.68 14.43
C ALA A 52 6.50 14.12 15.52
N GLU A 53 5.31 13.65 15.12
CA GLU A 53 4.38 12.93 15.99
C GLU A 53 3.98 11.63 15.31
N THR A 54 4.57 10.51 15.72
CA THR A 54 4.12 9.19 15.29
C THR A 54 4.03 8.28 16.49
N LYS A 55 2.80 8.13 17.01
CA LYS A 55 2.50 7.08 17.99
C LYS A 55 2.56 5.70 17.33
N GLU A 56 2.23 5.64 16.03
CA GLU A 56 2.23 4.43 15.23
C GLU A 56 2.95 4.69 13.90
N LEU A 57 3.87 3.80 13.53
CA LEU A 57 4.65 3.89 12.29
C LEU A 57 4.25 2.75 11.35
N ILE A 58 3.97 3.11 10.10
CA ILE A 58 3.66 2.12 9.05
C ILE A 58 4.96 1.43 8.62
N ALA A 59 5.10 0.15 8.96
CA ALA A 59 6.26 -0.67 8.62
C ALA A 59 6.21 -1.26 7.20
N GLY A 60 5.05 -1.25 6.57
CA GLY A 60 4.81 -1.89 5.27
C GLY A 60 3.36 -1.78 4.85
N TYR A 61 3.08 -2.20 3.63
CA TYR A 61 1.71 -2.36 3.13
C TYR A 61 1.61 -3.63 2.30
N TRP A 62 0.38 -4.11 2.19
CA TRP A 62 0.01 -5.15 1.26
C TRP A 62 -1.23 -4.70 0.49
N LEU A 63 -1.30 -5.13 -0.76
CA LEU A 63 -2.45 -4.96 -1.63
C LEU A 63 -2.83 -6.33 -2.15
N TRP A 64 -4.06 -6.76 -1.87
CA TRP A 64 -4.60 -8.04 -2.31
C TRP A 64 -6.08 -7.89 -2.63
N GLN A 65 -6.61 -8.78 -3.46
CA GLN A 65 -8.05 -8.86 -3.70
C GLN A 65 -8.71 -9.80 -2.67
N ALA A 66 -9.81 -9.35 -2.09
CA ALA A 66 -10.68 -10.15 -1.22
C ALA A 66 -12.13 -9.91 -1.64
N ARG A 67 -13.01 -10.90 -1.49
CA ARG A 67 -14.42 -10.76 -1.89
C ARG A 67 -15.23 -9.92 -0.91
N SER A 68 -14.74 -9.75 0.32
CA SER A 68 -15.36 -8.95 1.37
C SER A 68 -14.35 -8.52 2.43
N MET A 69 -14.72 -7.52 3.24
CA MET A 69 -13.93 -7.09 4.40
C MET A 69 -13.79 -8.23 5.43
N ASP A 70 -14.84 -9.00 5.66
CA ASP A 70 -14.80 -10.13 6.61
C ASP A 70 -13.82 -11.21 6.15
N GLU A 71 -13.79 -11.51 4.85
CA GLU A 71 -12.79 -12.41 4.28
C GLU A 71 -11.37 -11.87 4.48
N ALA A 72 -11.14 -10.58 4.24
CA ALA A 72 -9.83 -9.96 4.45
C ALA A 72 -9.39 -10.04 5.92
N VAL A 73 -10.31 -9.84 6.87
CA VAL A 73 -10.05 -9.96 8.31
C VAL A 73 -9.72 -11.40 8.70
N GLU A 74 -10.56 -12.37 8.31
CA GLU A 74 -10.33 -13.80 8.61
C GLU A 74 -9.04 -14.31 8.01
N TRP A 75 -8.66 -13.76 6.86
CA TRP A 75 -7.41 -14.08 6.22
C TRP A 75 -6.22 -13.49 7.00
N LEU A 76 -6.30 -12.21 7.41
CA LEU A 76 -5.23 -11.54 8.16
C LEU A 76 -4.95 -12.19 9.52
N LYS A 77 -5.96 -12.78 10.17
CA LYS A 77 -5.80 -13.55 11.42
C LYS A 77 -4.84 -14.74 11.31
N ARG A 78 -4.54 -15.20 10.10
CA ARG A 78 -3.58 -16.30 9.85
C ARG A 78 -2.12 -15.82 9.83
N ALA A 79 -1.89 -14.51 9.82
CA ALA A 79 -0.56 -13.95 9.78
C ALA A 79 0.20 -14.25 11.10
N PRO A 80 1.52 -14.53 11.03
CA PRO A 80 2.31 -14.88 12.20
C PRO A 80 2.73 -13.63 13.00
N PHE A 81 1.80 -12.77 13.36
CA PHE A 81 2.07 -11.63 14.25
C PHE A 81 2.01 -12.09 15.71
N ASP A 82 3.05 -11.79 16.47
CA ASP A 82 3.04 -11.88 17.92
C ASP A 82 2.36 -10.64 18.52
N GLY A 83 1.77 -10.81 19.70
CA GLY A 83 0.93 -9.77 20.33
C GLY A 83 1.63 -8.41 20.42
N GLY A 84 0.89 -7.34 20.15
CA GLY A 84 1.40 -5.96 20.11
C GLY A 84 1.53 -5.37 18.70
N THR A 85 1.20 -6.14 17.66
CA THR A 85 1.08 -5.63 16.29
C THR A 85 -0.37 -5.30 15.97
N GLU A 86 -0.63 -4.08 15.53
CA GLU A 86 -1.90 -3.65 14.97
C GLU A 86 -1.77 -3.47 13.46
N VAL A 87 -2.79 -3.88 12.72
CA VAL A 87 -2.82 -3.79 11.25
C VAL A 87 -4.16 -3.19 10.84
N GLU A 88 -4.10 -2.08 10.11
CA GLU A 88 -5.27 -1.44 9.53
C GLU A 88 -5.58 -2.07 8.17
N ILE A 89 -6.83 -2.50 7.97
CA ILE A 89 -7.32 -2.95 6.66
C ILE A 89 -8.18 -1.84 6.08
N ARG A 90 -7.84 -1.40 4.85
CA ARG A 90 -8.60 -0.39 4.12
C ARG A 90 -8.89 -0.86 2.70
N GLN A 91 -10.11 -0.63 2.26
CA GLN A 91 -10.47 -0.78 0.85
C GLN A 91 -9.83 0.34 0.03
N VAL A 92 -9.30 -0.01 -1.13
CA VAL A 92 -8.84 0.94 -2.14
C VAL A 92 -10.03 1.34 -3.00
N PHE A 93 -10.16 2.63 -3.31
CA PHE A 93 -11.21 3.11 -4.19
C PHE A 93 -11.08 2.49 -5.58
N GLU A 94 -12.18 1.92 -6.06
CA GLU A 94 -12.35 1.47 -7.42
C GLU A 94 -13.23 2.43 -8.21
N THR A 95 -13.14 2.30 -9.53
CA THR A 95 -13.91 3.10 -10.48
C THR A 95 -15.42 3.04 -10.22
N ALA A 96 -15.91 1.90 -9.72
CA ALA A 96 -17.32 1.70 -9.37
C ALA A 96 -17.77 2.51 -8.14
N ASP A 97 -16.85 2.86 -7.23
CA ASP A 97 -17.19 3.59 -6.00
C ASP A 97 -17.59 5.06 -6.26
N PHE A 98 -17.26 5.58 -7.43
CA PHE A 98 -17.55 6.96 -7.83
C PHE A 98 -18.90 7.14 -8.54
N GLY A 99 -19.63 6.05 -8.83
CA GLY A 99 -20.99 6.10 -9.38
C GLY A 99 -21.16 7.05 -10.59
N ASP A 100 -22.20 7.89 -10.55
CA ASP A 100 -22.53 8.83 -11.63
C ASP A 100 -21.58 10.04 -11.71
N GLU A 101 -20.82 10.33 -10.65
CA GLU A 101 -19.78 11.38 -10.64
C GLU A 101 -18.59 11.00 -11.53
N PHE A 102 -18.44 9.71 -11.84
CA PHE A 102 -17.45 9.24 -12.81
C PHE A 102 -17.99 9.34 -14.24
N THR A 103 -18.06 10.59 -14.71
CA THR A 103 -18.57 10.93 -16.03
C THR A 103 -17.86 10.14 -17.15
N PRO A 104 -18.52 9.90 -18.30
CA PRO A 104 -17.91 9.21 -19.45
C PRO A 104 -16.55 9.78 -19.86
N GLU A 105 -16.37 11.10 -19.74
CA GLU A 105 -15.12 11.80 -20.03
C GLU A 105 -14.01 11.45 -19.02
N LEU A 106 -14.34 11.41 -17.73
CA LEU A 106 -13.39 11.05 -16.67
C LEU A 106 -12.92 9.59 -16.81
N ARG A 107 -13.78 8.67 -17.27
CA ARG A 107 -13.37 7.28 -17.52
C ARG A 107 -12.36 7.17 -18.65
N ARG A 108 -12.61 7.85 -19.76
CA ARG A 108 -11.66 7.86 -20.89
C ARG A 108 -10.33 8.47 -20.50
N GLN A 109 -10.36 9.52 -19.66
CA GLN A 109 -9.14 10.13 -19.14
C GLN A 109 -8.38 9.16 -18.23
N GLU A 110 -9.08 8.45 -17.35
CA GLU A 110 -8.50 7.46 -16.46
C GLU A 110 -7.89 6.27 -17.22
N GLU A 111 -8.61 5.73 -18.21
CA GLU A 111 -8.13 4.67 -19.10
C GLU A 111 -6.86 5.11 -19.84
N THR A 112 -6.83 6.36 -20.30
CA THR A 112 -5.65 6.96 -20.94
C THR A 112 -4.49 7.06 -19.95
N ILE A 113 -4.73 7.54 -18.73
CA ILE A 113 -3.70 7.64 -17.68
C ILE A 113 -3.15 6.26 -17.32
N ARG A 114 -4.03 5.25 -17.17
CA ARG A 114 -3.63 3.86 -16.91
C ARG A 114 -2.81 3.29 -18.06
N ALA A 115 -3.22 3.51 -19.30
CA ALA A 115 -2.48 3.06 -20.48
C ALA A 115 -1.09 3.70 -20.57
N GLN A 116 -0.99 5.01 -20.31
CA GLN A 116 0.29 5.72 -20.26
C GLN A 116 1.18 5.23 -19.12
N ALA A 117 0.63 4.94 -17.95
CA ALA A 117 1.38 4.39 -16.82
C ALA A 117 1.89 2.97 -17.10
N ALA A 118 1.11 2.16 -17.83
CA ALA A 118 1.51 0.82 -18.27
C ALA A 118 2.59 0.86 -19.37
N ALA A 119 2.49 1.80 -20.32
CA ALA A 119 3.45 1.96 -21.41
C ALA A 119 4.82 2.54 -20.96
N LYS A 120 4.89 3.11 -19.76
CA LYS A 120 6.12 3.67 -19.18
C LYS A 120 6.86 2.73 -18.22
N LYS A 121 6.34 1.52 -17.98
CA LYS A 121 7.01 0.45 -17.23
C LYS A 121 7.89 -0.38 -18.17
#